data_AF-A4WJH3-F1
#
_entry.id   AF-A4WJH3-F1
#
_cell.length_a   1.000
_cell.length_b   1.000
_cell.length_c   1.000
_cell.angle_alpha   90.00
_cell.angle_beta   90.00
_cell.angle_gamma   90.00
#
_symmetry.space_group_name_H-M   'P 1'
#
loop_
_entity.id
_entity.type
_entity.pdbx_description
1 polymer ?
#
loop_
_entity_poly.entity_id
_entity_poly.type
_entity_poly.pdbx_seq_one_letter_code
_entity_poly.pdbx_strand_id
1 'polypeptide(L)'
;MLRISNPYAAIAYGQIAERSINPPGAIYAAVNRLTWLPKFGPPYAVVSSDTSVEKVELERPWMLLTAWRLGLDGPVTSVEGAKSVLEHRSFMRTPLSKVSIVIPKPERTVTVFATAKNATGIAADVLRYLGLLYGKLTIGDYGGKFYVIDVDPVPQLESREEVKELAEVL
;
A
#
# COMPACT_ATOMS: atom_id res chain seq x y z
N MET A 1 12.85 14.47 -16.03
CA MET A 1 11.95 13.45 -15.41
C MET A 1 11.57 13.95 -14.03
N LEU A 2 10.30 14.29 -13.81
CA LEU A 2 9.83 14.76 -12.49
C LEU A 2 9.82 13.58 -11.53
N ARG A 3 10.71 13.60 -10.52
CA ARG A 3 10.68 12.64 -9.41
C ARG A 3 9.81 13.22 -8.31
N ILE A 4 8.56 12.80 -8.29
CA ILE A 4 7.59 13.21 -7.28
C ILE A 4 7.40 12.03 -6.33
N SER A 5 7.93 12.13 -5.12
CA SER A 5 7.82 11.08 -4.10
C SER A 5 6.39 10.95 -3.53
N ASN A 6 5.48 11.83 -3.93
CA ASN A 6 4.07 11.77 -3.56
C ASN A 6 3.27 11.10 -4.69
N PRO A 7 2.66 9.93 -4.46
CA PRO A 7 1.95 9.19 -5.50
C PRO A 7 0.73 9.94 -6.07
N TYR A 8 0.04 10.76 -5.27
CA TYR A 8 -1.12 11.52 -5.73
C TYR A 8 -0.72 12.64 -6.68
N ALA A 9 0.39 13.31 -6.39
CA ALA A 9 0.96 14.27 -7.30
C ALA A 9 1.51 13.56 -8.57
N ALA A 10 2.13 12.38 -8.43
CA ALA A 10 2.55 11.59 -9.59
C ALA A 10 1.38 11.19 -10.50
N ILE A 11 0.20 10.87 -9.95
CA ILE A 11 -1.03 10.66 -10.72
C ILE A 11 -1.43 11.95 -11.46
N ALA A 12 -1.56 13.06 -10.73
CA ALA A 12 -2.04 14.33 -11.30
C ALA A 12 -1.12 14.85 -12.42
N TYR A 13 0.19 14.87 -12.20
CA TYR A 13 1.14 15.33 -13.21
C TYR A 13 1.38 14.28 -14.30
N GLY A 14 1.29 12.99 -13.96
CA GLY A 14 1.43 11.91 -14.94
C GLY A 14 0.30 11.86 -15.97
N GLN A 15 -0.90 12.38 -15.63
CA GLN A 15 -2.01 12.50 -16.58
C GLN A 15 -1.77 13.51 -17.71
N ILE A 16 -0.91 14.51 -17.47
CA ILE A 16 -0.61 15.58 -18.45
C ILE A 16 0.79 15.43 -19.07
N ALA A 17 1.63 14.57 -18.51
CA ALA A 17 2.97 14.32 -19.03
C ALA A 17 2.90 13.47 -20.31
N GLU A 18 3.73 13.80 -21.31
CA GLU A 18 3.85 13.00 -22.54
C GLU A 18 4.32 11.56 -22.26
N ARG A 19 5.12 11.38 -21.20
CA ARG A 19 5.66 10.09 -20.78
C ARG A 19 5.73 10.01 -19.25
N SER A 20 5.32 8.86 -18.72
CA SER A 20 5.52 8.46 -17.33
C SER A 20 6.05 7.03 -17.30
N ILE A 21 6.96 6.69 -16.39
CA ILE A 21 7.47 5.32 -16.25
C ILE A 21 6.31 4.40 -15.82
N ASN A 22 5.73 4.68 -14.64
CA ASN A 22 4.51 4.02 -14.21
C ASN A 22 3.31 4.77 -14.80
N PRO A 23 2.42 4.11 -15.55
CA PRO A 23 1.21 4.74 -16.05
C PRO A 23 0.35 5.29 -14.91
N PRO A 24 -0.32 6.46 -15.05
CA PRO A 24 -1.13 7.03 -13.96
C PRO A 24 -2.23 6.09 -13.43
N GLY A 25 -2.85 5.29 -14.31
CA GLY A 25 -3.82 4.27 -13.92
C GLY A 25 -3.22 3.15 -13.06
N ALA A 26 -1.96 2.77 -13.32
CA ALA A 26 -1.24 1.78 -12.51
C ALA A 26 -0.89 2.34 -11.13
N ILE A 27 -0.45 3.61 -11.07
CA ILE A 27 -0.19 4.31 -9.79
C ILE A 27 -1.47 4.40 -8.96
N TYR A 28 -2.61 4.78 -9.59
CA TYR A 28 -3.92 4.82 -8.96
C TYR A 28 -4.32 3.47 -8.36
N ALA A 29 -4.19 2.39 -9.14
CA ALA A 29 -4.51 1.05 -8.68
C ALA A 29 -3.61 0.67 -7.49
N ALA A 30 -2.31 0.92 -7.57
CA ALA A 30 -1.37 0.61 -6.49
C ALA A 30 -1.71 1.31 -5.17
N VAL A 31 -2.05 2.60 -5.19
CA VAL A 31 -2.36 3.34 -3.95
C VAL A 31 -3.73 3.03 -3.35
N ASN A 32 -4.67 2.50 -4.13
CA ASN A 32 -5.95 2.04 -3.61
C ASN A 32 -5.84 0.56 -3.23
N ARG A 33 -5.66 0.28 -1.93
CA ARG A 33 -5.43 -1.06 -1.40
C ARG A 33 -6.55 -2.03 -1.76
N LEU A 34 -7.80 -1.55 -1.84
CA LEU A 34 -8.95 -2.40 -2.18
C LEU A 34 -8.88 -2.99 -3.60
N THR A 35 -8.01 -2.50 -4.49
CA THR A 35 -7.86 -3.05 -5.84
C THR A 35 -7.00 -4.32 -5.89
N TRP A 36 -6.08 -4.50 -4.94
CA TRP A 36 -5.09 -5.58 -4.95
C TRP A 36 -5.12 -6.45 -3.70
N LEU A 37 -5.60 -5.91 -2.57
CA LEU A 37 -5.66 -6.61 -1.30
C LEU A 37 -6.56 -7.87 -1.34
N PRO A 38 -7.68 -7.92 -2.08
CA PRO A 38 -8.44 -9.18 -2.25
C PRO A 38 -7.63 -10.33 -2.86
N LYS A 39 -6.59 -10.03 -3.64
CA LYS A 39 -5.79 -11.03 -4.35
C LYS A 39 -4.46 -11.33 -3.66
N PHE A 40 -3.80 -10.32 -3.11
CA PHE A 40 -2.44 -10.44 -2.58
C PHE A 40 -2.34 -10.16 -1.08
N GLY A 41 -3.38 -9.60 -0.49
CA GLY A 41 -3.40 -9.20 0.91
C GLY A 41 -3.72 -10.34 1.88
N PRO A 42 -3.47 -10.13 3.18
CA PRO A 42 -3.91 -11.04 4.21
C PRO A 42 -5.45 -10.97 4.37
N PRO A 43 -6.06 -11.87 5.16
CA PRO A 43 -7.43 -11.68 5.63
C PRO A 43 -7.61 -10.28 6.21
N TYR A 44 -8.71 -9.62 5.82
CA TYR A 44 -8.92 -8.21 6.13
C TYR A 44 -10.41 -7.91 6.35
N ALA A 45 -10.66 -6.81 7.06
CA ALA A 45 -11.99 -6.22 7.21
C ALA A 45 -11.93 -4.75 6.77
N VAL A 46 -12.97 -4.29 6.07
CA VAL A 46 -13.11 -2.87 5.72
C VAL A 46 -14.04 -2.21 6.72
N VAL A 47 -13.59 -1.13 7.33
CA VAL A 47 -14.35 -0.40 8.36
C VAL A 47 -14.41 1.08 8.00
N SER A 48 -15.58 1.68 8.19
CA SER A 48 -15.85 3.09 7.87
C SER A 48 -16.35 3.89 9.07
N SER A 49 -16.51 3.24 10.23
CA SER A 49 -16.89 3.87 11.49
C SER A 49 -16.23 3.18 12.68
N ASP A 50 -16.09 3.92 13.77
CA ASP A 50 -15.72 3.44 15.10
C ASP A 50 -16.57 2.25 15.57
N THR A 51 -17.88 2.31 15.37
CA THR A 51 -18.82 1.25 15.74
C THR A 51 -18.65 -0.03 14.92
N SER A 52 -18.22 0.06 13.66
CA SER A 52 -18.02 -1.11 12.81
C SER A 52 -16.83 -1.98 13.25
N VAL A 53 -15.89 -1.41 14.00
CA VAL A 53 -14.67 -2.13 14.43
C VAL A 53 -14.94 -3.20 15.49
N GLU A 54 -16.04 -3.08 16.24
CA GLU A 54 -16.47 -4.07 17.23
C GLU A 54 -16.85 -5.42 16.60
N LYS A 55 -17.23 -5.38 15.32
CA LYS A 55 -17.69 -6.55 14.55
C LYS A 55 -16.56 -7.23 13.79
N VAL A 56 -15.31 -6.80 13.97
CA VAL A 56 -14.17 -7.35 13.24
C VAL A 56 -13.74 -8.66 13.88
N GLU A 57 -13.96 -9.75 13.15
CA GLU A 57 -13.61 -11.13 13.55
C GLU A 57 -12.19 -11.51 13.10
N LEU A 58 -11.22 -10.63 13.33
CA LEU A 58 -9.80 -10.88 13.04
C LEU A 58 -8.99 -10.95 14.34
N GLU A 59 -7.98 -11.82 14.35
CA GLU A 59 -7.09 -11.94 15.49
C GLU A 59 -6.31 -10.64 15.74
N ARG A 60 -6.22 -10.26 17.03
CA ARG A 60 -5.46 -9.10 17.51
C ARG A 60 -4.04 -9.53 17.88
N PRO A 61 -3.03 -8.65 17.81
CA PRO A 61 -3.12 -7.22 17.49
C PRO A 61 -3.37 -6.96 16.00
N TRP A 62 -3.96 -5.81 15.69
CA TRP A 62 -4.25 -5.40 14.32
C TRP A 62 -3.22 -4.38 13.81
N MET A 63 -3.14 -4.27 12.49
CA MET A 63 -2.63 -3.10 11.79
C MET A 63 -3.82 -2.39 11.13
N LEU A 64 -4.03 -1.11 11.44
CA LEU A 64 -5.03 -0.27 10.79
C LEU A 64 -4.41 0.46 9.62
N LEU A 65 -4.76 0.05 8.43
CA LEU A 65 -4.42 0.74 7.20
C LEU A 65 -5.54 1.72 6.83
N THR A 66 -5.21 2.71 6.03
CA THR A 66 -6.17 3.50 5.25
C THR A 66 -6.45 2.76 3.93
N ALA A 67 -7.67 2.84 3.37
CA ALA A 67 -7.96 2.20 2.08
C ALA A 67 -7.08 2.75 0.95
N TRP A 68 -6.72 4.02 1.07
CA TRP A 68 -5.76 4.70 0.23
C TRP A 68 -4.42 4.80 0.95
N ARG A 69 -3.29 4.64 0.26
CA ARG A 69 -1.96 4.81 0.86
C ARG A 69 -1.74 6.28 1.25
N LEU A 70 -1.91 6.61 2.53
CA LEU A 70 -1.80 7.99 3.05
C LEU A 70 -0.69 8.18 4.09
N GLY A 71 0.03 7.13 4.47
CA GLY A 71 1.04 7.20 5.54
C GLY A 71 0.43 7.40 6.93
N LEU A 72 -0.85 7.05 7.10
CA LEU A 72 -1.59 7.14 8.37
C LEU A 72 -1.78 5.77 9.02
N ASP A 73 -1.04 4.77 8.55
CA ASP A 73 -1.20 3.38 8.93
C ASP A 73 -0.50 3.12 10.28
N GLY A 74 -1.02 2.21 11.09
CA GLY A 74 -0.39 1.92 12.39
C GLY A 74 -0.98 0.75 13.16
N PRO A 75 -0.23 0.18 14.11
CA PRO A 75 -0.68 -0.95 14.91
C PRO A 75 -1.68 -0.51 15.98
N VAL A 76 -2.65 -1.36 16.28
CA VAL A 76 -3.57 -1.20 17.43
C VAL A 76 -3.73 -2.54 18.15
N THR A 77 -3.74 -2.50 19.48
CA THR A 77 -3.79 -3.70 20.33
C THR A 77 -5.18 -3.96 20.91
N SER A 78 -6.09 -2.98 20.85
CA SER A 78 -7.44 -3.07 21.41
C SER A 78 -8.49 -2.48 20.46
N VAL A 79 -9.76 -2.83 20.71
CA VAL A 79 -10.92 -2.29 19.98
C VAL A 79 -11.05 -0.79 20.26
N GLU A 80 -10.83 -0.38 21.50
CA GLU A 80 -10.87 1.01 21.96
C GLU A 80 -9.77 1.85 21.30
N GLY A 81 -8.56 1.30 21.19
CA GLY A 81 -7.48 1.95 20.45
C GLY A 81 -7.83 2.12 18.97
N ALA A 82 -8.47 1.11 18.37
CA ALA A 82 -8.94 1.19 17.00
C ALA A 82 -10.05 2.25 16.82
N LYS A 83 -11.03 2.30 17.73
CA LYS A 83 -12.08 3.33 17.73
C LYS A 83 -11.49 4.74 17.78
N SER A 84 -10.55 4.99 18.69
CA SER A 84 -9.91 6.30 18.82
C SER A 84 -9.20 6.73 17.52
N VAL A 85 -8.52 5.80 16.84
CA VAL A 85 -7.90 6.07 15.53
C VAL A 85 -8.95 6.37 14.45
N LEU A 86 -10.05 5.61 14.40
CA LEU A 86 -11.13 5.79 13.43
C LEU A 86 -11.89 7.10 13.65
N GLU A 87 -12.18 7.46 14.90
CA GLU A 87 -12.75 8.76 15.28
C GLU A 87 -11.83 9.89 14.82
N HIS A 88 -10.53 9.82 15.12
CA HIS A 88 -9.57 10.82 14.68
C HIS A 88 -9.57 11.00 13.16
N ARG A 89 -9.56 9.89 12.40
CA ARG A 89 -9.63 9.90 10.93
C ARG A 89 -10.93 10.51 10.39
N SER A 90 -12.03 10.42 11.12
CA SER A 90 -13.32 11.01 10.74
C SER A 90 -13.31 12.55 10.77
N PHE A 91 -12.53 13.13 11.69
CA PHE A 91 -12.36 14.59 11.83
C PHE A 91 -11.31 15.17 10.87
N MET A 92 -10.50 14.33 10.23
CA MET A 92 -9.55 14.80 9.22
C MET A 92 -10.30 15.40 8.02
N ARG A 93 -9.78 16.51 7.50
CA ARG A 93 -10.34 17.18 6.31
C ARG A 93 -10.09 16.43 4.99
N THR A 94 -9.54 15.21 5.05
CA THR A 94 -9.19 14.40 3.90
C THR A 94 -10.23 13.28 3.73
N PRO A 95 -11.07 13.27 2.69
CA PRO A 95 -12.06 12.22 2.50
C PRO A 95 -11.46 10.80 2.39
N LEU A 96 -10.23 10.69 1.85
CA LEU A 96 -9.55 9.42 1.63
C LEU A 96 -9.11 8.71 2.93
N SER A 97 -9.06 9.41 4.08
CA SER A 97 -8.68 8.80 5.36
C SER A 97 -9.84 8.12 6.08
N LYS A 98 -11.08 8.31 5.62
CA LYS A 98 -12.29 7.87 6.34
C LYS A 98 -12.55 6.37 6.28
N VAL A 99 -12.07 5.70 5.24
CA VAL A 99 -12.18 4.25 5.09
C VAL A 99 -10.87 3.60 5.52
N SER A 100 -10.98 2.66 6.45
CA SER A 100 -9.85 1.94 7.01
C SER A 100 -9.95 0.46 6.70
N ILE A 101 -8.80 -0.19 6.64
CA ILE A 101 -8.68 -1.64 6.46
C ILE A 101 -8.01 -2.18 7.72
N VAL A 102 -8.65 -3.15 8.36
CA VAL A 102 -8.10 -3.89 9.48
C VAL A 102 -7.47 -5.16 8.92
N ILE A 103 -6.21 -5.39 9.23
CA ILE A 103 -5.53 -6.66 8.99
C ILE A 103 -4.93 -7.15 10.31
N PRO A 104 -4.72 -8.47 10.50
CA PRO A 104 -3.87 -8.95 11.58
C PRO A 104 -2.49 -8.34 11.44
N LYS A 105 -1.85 -8.00 12.55
CA LYS A 105 -0.48 -7.49 12.53
C LYS A 105 0.45 -8.62 12.09
N PRO A 106 1.30 -8.41 11.07
CA PRO A 106 2.28 -9.42 10.67
C PRO A 106 3.32 -9.63 11.79
N GLU A 107 3.90 -10.84 11.85
CA GLU A 107 5.01 -11.13 12.76
C GLU A 107 6.26 -10.33 12.37
N ARG A 108 6.51 -10.24 11.06
CA ARG A 108 7.64 -9.53 10.46
C ARG A 108 7.23 -8.90 9.13
N THR A 109 7.90 -7.83 8.75
CA THR A 109 7.74 -7.21 7.43
C THR A 109 9.07 -7.10 6.72
N VAL A 110 9.07 -7.36 5.42
CA VAL A 110 10.21 -7.16 4.52
C VAL A 110 9.78 -6.22 3.41
N THR A 111 10.63 -5.25 3.12
CA THR A 111 10.42 -4.30 2.03
C THR A 111 11.30 -4.69 0.84
N VAL A 112 10.71 -4.77 -0.35
CA VAL A 112 11.38 -5.20 -1.58
C VAL A 112 11.17 -4.14 -2.65
N PHE A 113 12.26 -3.56 -3.14
CA PHE A 113 12.24 -2.83 -4.40
C PHE A 113 12.22 -3.82 -5.56
N ALA A 114 11.35 -3.59 -6.54
CA ALA A 114 11.14 -4.50 -7.65
C ALA A 114 10.92 -3.73 -8.95
N THR A 115 11.42 -4.28 -10.04
CA THR A 115 11.20 -3.78 -11.41
C THR A 115 10.57 -4.86 -12.29
N ALA A 116 9.84 -4.47 -13.33
CA ALA A 116 9.22 -5.42 -14.25
C ALA A 116 10.23 -6.33 -14.98
N LYS A 117 11.51 -5.96 -15.02
CA LYS A 117 12.58 -6.78 -15.61
C LYS A 117 13.12 -7.83 -14.64
N ASN A 118 13.32 -7.47 -13.38
CA ASN A 118 14.10 -8.28 -12.42
C ASN A 118 13.24 -8.90 -11.31
N ALA A 119 11.98 -8.50 -11.18
CA ALA A 119 11.10 -9.02 -10.14
C ALA A 119 10.84 -10.52 -10.31
N THR A 120 10.76 -11.22 -9.18
CA THR A 120 10.36 -12.63 -9.10
C THR A 120 9.28 -12.83 -8.04
N GLY A 121 8.61 -13.98 -8.07
CA GLY A 121 7.57 -14.35 -7.09
C GLY A 121 6.43 -13.34 -6.97
N ILE A 122 5.95 -13.14 -5.74
CA ILE A 122 4.80 -12.26 -5.46
C ILE A 122 5.02 -10.81 -5.93
N ALA A 123 6.27 -10.31 -5.90
CA ALA A 123 6.57 -8.97 -6.37
C ALA A 123 6.34 -8.83 -7.89
N ALA A 124 6.75 -9.83 -8.67
CA ALA A 124 6.50 -9.86 -10.11
C ALA A 124 5.01 -9.93 -10.43
N ASP A 125 4.27 -10.74 -9.68
CA ASP A 125 2.83 -10.93 -9.88
C ASP A 125 2.04 -9.65 -9.57
N VAL A 126 2.41 -8.92 -8.51
CA VAL A 126 1.80 -7.64 -8.15
C VAL A 126 2.11 -6.57 -9.20
N LEU A 127 3.38 -6.41 -9.59
CA LEU A 127 3.75 -5.42 -10.61
C LEU A 127 3.00 -5.68 -11.92
N ARG A 128 2.93 -6.94 -12.36
CA ARG A 128 2.19 -7.33 -13.57
C ARG A 128 0.69 -7.08 -13.44
N TYR A 129 0.09 -7.46 -12.32
CA TYR A 129 -1.35 -7.27 -12.07
C TYR A 129 -1.74 -5.79 -12.06
N LEU A 130 -0.90 -4.94 -11.47
CA LEU A 130 -1.15 -3.50 -11.38
C LEU A 130 -0.71 -2.72 -12.64
N GLY A 131 0.06 -3.34 -13.54
CA GLY A 131 0.67 -2.65 -14.67
C GLY A 131 1.79 -1.68 -14.28
N LEU A 132 2.48 -1.95 -13.17
CA LEU A 132 3.62 -1.18 -12.71
C LEU A 132 4.91 -1.68 -13.37
N LEU A 133 5.76 -0.75 -13.80
CA LEU A 133 7.11 -1.05 -14.28
C LEU A 133 8.13 -1.13 -13.15
N TYR A 134 7.86 -0.48 -12.02
CA TYR A 134 8.64 -0.61 -10.79
C TYR A 134 7.82 -0.21 -9.56
N GLY A 135 8.27 -0.59 -8.38
CA GLY A 135 7.68 -0.18 -7.11
C GLY A 135 8.43 -0.76 -5.92
N LYS A 136 8.04 -0.33 -4.72
CA LYS A 136 8.53 -0.89 -3.45
C LYS A 136 7.36 -1.53 -2.74
N LEU A 137 7.46 -2.83 -2.48
CA LEU A 137 6.39 -3.62 -1.85
C LEU A 137 6.78 -3.93 -0.41
N THR A 138 5.82 -3.82 0.50
CA THR A 138 5.97 -4.31 1.88
C THR A 138 5.24 -5.64 1.98
N ILE A 139 5.97 -6.69 2.31
CA ILE A 139 5.46 -8.07 2.46
C ILE A 139 5.47 -8.43 3.94
N GLY A 140 4.34 -8.92 4.45
CA GLY A 140 4.21 -9.41 5.81
C GLY A 140 4.30 -10.94 5.89
N ASP A 141 4.96 -11.42 6.93
CA ASP A 141 5.00 -12.83 7.33
C ASP A 141 3.94 -13.11 8.40
N TYR A 142 3.11 -14.11 8.14
CA TYR A 142 2.00 -14.59 8.98
C TYR A 142 2.17 -16.09 9.26
N GLY A 143 3.25 -16.44 9.97
CA GLY A 143 3.57 -17.83 10.30
C GLY A 143 3.97 -18.67 9.09
N GLY A 144 4.77 -18.10 8.18
CA GLY A 144 5.23 -18.74 6.94
C GLY A 144 4.34 -18.51 5.73
N LYS A 145 3.25 -17.75 5.88
CA LYS A 145 2.42 -17.25 4.76
C LYS A 145 2.75 -15.79 4.50
N PHE A 146 3.13 -15.49 3.26
CA PHE A 146 3.53 -14.15 2.85
C PHE A 146 2.40 -13.43 2.12
N TYR A 147 2.06 -12.23 2.59
CA TYR A 147 1.05 -11.37 1.96
C TYR A 147 1.59 -9.96 1.73
N VAL A 148 1.04 -9.27 0.74
CA VAL A 148 1.35 -7.88 0.46
C VAL A 148 0.56 -6.99 1.43
N ILE A 149 1.25 -6.05 2.06
CA ILE A 149 0.68 -5.09 3.03
C ILE A 149 0.70 -3.66 2.47
N ASP A 150 1.72 -3.32 1.67
CA ASP A 150 1.80 -2.01 1.02
C ASP A 150 2.44 -2.14 -0.37
N VAL A 151 2.02 -1.25 -1.27
CA VAL A 151 2.63 -1.07 -2.58
C VAL A 151 2.88 0.42 -2.76
N ASP A 152 4.15 0.82 -2.77
CA ASP A 152 4.57 2.16 -3.14
C ASP A 152 4.93 2.19 -4.63
N PRO A 153 4.12 2.84 -5.49
CA PRO A 153 4.38 2.94 -6.92
C PRO A 153 5.36 4.06 -7.29
N VAL A 154 5.75 4.92 -6.35
CA VAL A 154 6.74 6.00 -6.57
C VAL A 154 7.70 6.11 -5.39
N PRO A 155 8.38 5.01 -5.02
CA PRO A 155 9.22 4.98 -3.84
C PRO A 155 10.41 5.93 -3.98
N GLN A 156 10.89 6.42 -2.83
CA GLN A 156 12.23 6.97 -2.78
C GLN A 156 13.24 5.86 -3.04
N LEU A 157 14.22 6.16 -3.90
CA LEU A 157 15.33 5.26 -4.18
C LEU A 157 16.43 5.52 -3.16
N GLU A 158 16.76 4.49 -2.40
CA GLU A 158 17.61 4.56 -1.22
C GLU A 158 19.04 4.07 -1.52
N SER A 159 19.24 3.34 -2.61
CA SER A 159 20.54 2.78 -3.00
C SER A 159 20.92 3.08 -4.45
N ARG A 160 22.21 2.95 -4.77
CA ARG A 160 22.71 3.08 -6.15
C ARG A 160 22.23 1.92 -7.02
N GLU A 161 22.06 0.76 -6.41
CA GLU A 161 21.57 -0.46 -7.01
C GLU A 161 20.12 -0.26 -7.50
N GLU A 162 19.22 0.27 -6.65
CA GLU A 162 17.83 0.58 -7.03
C GLU A 162 17.76 1.59 -8.19
N VAL A 163 18.65 2.60 -8.20
CA VAL A 163 18.74 3.57 -9.30
C VAL A 163 19.18 2.91 -10.59
N LYS A 164 20.17 2.01 -10.54
CA LYS A 164 20.65 1.27 -11.71
C LYS A 164 19.55 0.35 -12.24
N GLU A 165 18.91 -0.42 -11.37
CA GLU A 165 17.81 -1.31 -11.75
C GLU A 165 16.65 -0.53 -12.40
N LEU A 166 16.29 0.64 -11.87
CA LEU A 166 15.26 1.48 -12.49
C LEU A 166 15.69 2.01 -13.86
N ALA A 167 16.95 2.43 -14.00
CA ALA A 167 17.47 2.92 -15.28
C ALA A 167 17.43 1.84 -16.37
N GLU A 168 17.59 0.57 -16.00
CA GLU A 168 17.46 -0.55 -16.93
C GLU A 168 16.03 -0.79 -17.40
N VAL A 169 14.99 -0.25 -16.73
CA VAL A 169 13.58 -0.38 -17.16
C VAL A 169 13.24 0.60 -18.30
N LEU A 170 13.93 1.75 -18.37
CA LEU A 170 13.70 2.82 -19.35
C LEU A 170 14.27 2.49 -20.74
#